data_AF-G5CEU2-F1
#
_entry.id   AF-G5CEU2-F1
#
_cell.length_a   1.000
_cell.length_b   1.000
_cell.length_c   1.000
_cell.angle_alpha   90.00
_cell.angle_beta   90.00
_cell.angle_gamma   90.00
#
_symmetry.space_group_name_H-M   'P 1'
#
loop_
_entity.id
_entity.type
_entity.pdbx_description
1 polymer ?
#
loop_
_entity_poly.entity_id
_entity_poly.type
_entity_poly.pdbx_seq_one_letter_code
_entity_poly.pdbx_strand_id
1 'polypeptide(L)'
;MWVYDITKLGSQSLVKGAPFKSKSECENSLGIARSTVVKYLDSDKILKNKWVFITTELSLEKLSNFVIPSAVVEVITGELLGDGHISYNPNKPNINGRLEFTFSSKILHYVEYLKLKVLAFICTTSPPTPWDNKGVTEPTQYWFSSKRLPYFSSLHNLWYKQIGDKFIKVLPFNIEMLLTPLSIAHWIMGDGYFSDGTLKLCTDNFTK
;
A
#
# COMPACT_ATOMS: atom_id res chain seq x y z
N MET A 1 -9.46 8.67 -25.87
CA MET A 1 -8.39 8.59 -24.86
C MET A 1 -8.99 8.05 -23.58
N TRP A 2 -8.51 6.89 -23.17
CA TRP A 2 -8.92 6.18 -21.98
C TRP A 2 -8.12 6.70 -20.79
N VAL A 3 -8.81 6.86 -19.66
CA VAL A 3 -8.17 7.24 -18.40
C VAL A 3 -8.67 6.30 -17.33
N TYR A 4 -7.74 5.57 -16.71
CA TYR A 4 -8.03 4.63 -15.65
C TYR A 4 -7.55 5.19 -14.31
N ASP A 5 -8.41 5.14 -13.30
CA ASP A 5 -8.11 5.32 -11.88
C ASP A 5 -7.72 3.97 -11.29
N ILE A 6 -6.42 3.74 -11.16
CA ILE A 6 -5.84 2.48 -10.71
C ILE A 6 -6.02 2.26 -9.20
N THR A 7 -6.60 3.23 -8.49
CA THR A 7 -7.03 3.05 -7.10
C THR A 7 -8.36 2.32 -6.99
N LYS A 8 -9.06 2.10 -8.11
CA LYS A 8 -10.33 1.37 -8.19
C LYS A 8 -10.13 0.05 -8.93
N LEU A 9 -10.93 -0.95 -8.57
CA LEU A 9 -10.83 -2.31 -9.12
C LEU A 9 -11.79 -2.53 -10.29
N GLY A 10 -11.36 -3.34 -11.26
CA GLY A 10 -12.22 -3.83 -12.35
C GLY A 10 -12.87 -2.72 -13.18
N SER A 11 -14.16 -2.86 -13.49
CA SER A 11 -14.94 -1.89 -14.29
C SER A 11 -15.05 -0.50 -13.66
N GLN A 12 -14.80 -0.37 -12.36
CA GLN A 12 -14.81 0.92 -11.65
C GLN A 12 -13.53 1.74 -11.87
N SER A 13 -12.49 1.12 -12.45
CA SER A 13 -11.25 1.79 -12.80
C SER A 13 -11.43 2.85 -13.88
N LEU A 14 -12.39 2.72 -14.80
CA LEU A 14 -12.58 3.72 -15.83
C LEU A 14 -13.07 5.04 -15.24
N VAL A 15 -12.35 6.14 -15.49
CA VAL A 15 -12.72 7.45 -14.97
C VAL A 15 -14.02 7.92 -15.63
N LYS A 16 -14.94 8.47 -14.83
CA LYS A 16 -16.22 8.99 -15.33
C LYS A 16 -15.98 9.99 -16.46
N GLY A 17 -16.62 9.78 -17.61
CA GLY A 17 -16.46 10.60 -18.81
C GLY A 17 -15.39 10.10 -19.78
N ALA A 18 -14.55 9.14 -19.38
CA ALA A 18 -13.70 8.42 -20.33
C ALA A 18 -14.54 7.38 -21.12
N PRO A 19 -14.18 7.11 -22.40
CA PRO A 19 -13.07 7.70 -23.12
C PRO A 19 -13.33 9.15 -23.55
N PHE A 20 -12.35 10.03 -23.31
CA PHE A 20 -12.39 11.43 -23.76
C PHE A 20 -12.06 11.52 -25.25
N LYS A 21 -12.77 12.37 -26.00
CA LYS A 21 -12.56 12.61 -27.43
C LYS A 21 -11.29 13.41 -27.69
N SER A 22 -10.88 14.27 -26.77
CA SER A 22 -9.66 15.06 -26.91
C SER A 22 -8.89 15.23 -25.59
N LYS A 23 -7.62 15.65 -25.72
CA LYS A 23 -6.78 16.01 -24.56
C LYS A 23 -7.33 17.22 -23.81
N SER A 24 -7.94 18.18 -24.53
CA SER A 24 -8.59 19.35 -23.93
C SER A 24 -9.84 18.96 -23.13
N GLU A 25 -10.61 17.97 -23.61
CA GLU A 25 -11.76 17.45 -22.87
C GLU A 25 -11.34 16.74 -21.58
N CYS A 26 -10.25 15.96 -21.63
CA CYS A 26 -9.67 15.34 -20.45
C CYS A 26 -9.16 16.38 -19.44
N GLU A 27 -8.49 17.44 -19.90
CA GLU A 27 -8.05 18.56 -19.07
C GLU A 27 -9.24 19.22 -18.37
N ASN A 28 -10.30 19.55 -19.11
CA ASN A 28 -11.51 20.16 -18.56
C ASN A 28 -12.21 19.23 -17.54
N SER A 29 -12.22 17.93 -17.80
CA SER A 29 -12.88 16.96 -16.93
C SER A 29 -12.10 16.64 -15.66
N LEU A 30 -10.76 16.63 -15.71
CA LEU A 30 -9.91 16.17 -14.60
C LEU A 30 -9.13 17.29 -13.92
N GLY A 31 -9.13 18.50 -14.47
CA GLY A 31 -8.31 19.61 -14.00
C GLY A 31 -6.81 19.36 -14.15
N ILE A 32 -6.41 18.55 -15.14
CA ILE A 32 -5.01 18.18 -15.39
C ILE A 32 -4.53 18.91 -16.63
N ALA A 33 -3.47 19.71 -16.49
CA ALA A 33 -2.89 20.45 -17.60
C ALA A 33 -2.63 19.54 -18.82
N ARG A 34 -3.03 19.97 -20.01
CA ARG A 34 -2.86 19.20 -21.25
C ARG A 34 -1.42 18.76 -21.50
N SER A 35 -0.43 19.57 -21.12
CA SER A 35 1.00 19.21 -21.21
C SER A 35 1.35 17.98 -20.35
N THR A 36 0.72 17.85 -19.18
CA THR A 36 0.87 16.69 -18.30
C THR A 36 0.19 15.47 -18.91
N VAL A 37 -1.02 15.63 -19.45
CA VAL A 37 -1.71 14.53 -20.17
C VAL A 37 -0.83 14.01 -21.31
N VAL A 38 -0.26 14.89 -22.14
CA VAL A 38 0.65 14.52 -23.23
C VAL A 38 1.88 13.77 -22.72
N LYS A 39 2.46 14.21 -21.60
CA LYS A 39 3.65 13.58 -21.02
C LYS A 39 3.40 12.14 -20.53
N TYR A 40 2.19 11.85 -20.06
CA TYR A 40 1.86 10.55 -19.46
C TYR A 40 1.10 9.60 -20.39
N LEU A 41 0.49 10.13 -21.47
CA LEU A 41 -0.23 9.33 -22.46
C LEU A 41 0.68 8.26 -23.08
N ASP A 42 0.24 7.00 -23.02
CA ASP A 42 0.93 5.81 -23.56
C ASP A 42 2.36 5.60 -23.01
N SER A 43 2.70 6.24 -21.88
CA SER A 43 4.05 6.16 -21.30
C SER A 43 4.28 4.98 -20.36
N ASP A 44 3.24 4.18 -20.10
CA ASP A 44 3.15 3.19 -19.01
C ASP A 44 3.45 3.74 -17.61
N LYS A 45 3.53 5.07 -17.46
CA LYS A 45 3.73 5.73 -16.17
C LYS A 45 2.40 6.11 -15.55
N ILE A 46 2.32 5.95 -14.23
CA ILE A 46 1.16 6.35 -13.46
C ILE A 46 1.33 7.79 -12.97
N LEU A 47 0.42 8.68 -13.35
CA LEU A 47 0.38 10.05 -12.85
C LEU A 47 -0.14 10.06 -11.41
N LYS A 48 0.63 10.67 -10.51
CA LYS A 48 0.30 10.81 -9.08
C LYS A 48 -0.10 9.48 -8.42
N ASN A 49 0.42 8.35 -8.91
CA ASN A 49 0.08 7.00 -8.46
C ASN A 49 -1.43 6.70 -8.48
N LYS A 50 -2.17 7.35 -9.38
CA LYS A 50 -3.62 7.27 -9.50
C LYS A 50 -4.10 7.05 -10.92
N TRP A 51 -3.57 7.81 -11.88
CA TRP A 51 -4.12 7.83 -13.24
C TRP A 51 -3.16 7.27 -14.28
N VAL A 52 -3.71 6.44 -15.16
CA VAL A 52 -3.04 5.93 -16.36
C VAL A 52 -3.79 6.46 -17.58
N PHE A 53 -3.05 7.05 -18.52
CA PHE A 53 -3.59 7.68 -19.74
C PHE A 53 -3.18 6.85 -20.93
N ILE A 54 -4.14 6.31 -21.68
CA ILE A 54 -3.86 5.44 -22.83
C ILE A 54 -4.76 5.77 -24.01
N THR A 55 -4.24 5.64 -25.23
CA THR A 55 -5.00 5.88 -26.46
C THR A 55 -5.98 4.76 -26.77
N THR A 56 -5.62 3.52 -26.46
CA THR A 56 -6.43 2.31 -26.62
C THR A 56 -7.07 1.83 -25.31
N GLU A 57 -8.13 1.04 -25.44
CA GLU A 57 -8.76 0.39 -24.27
C GLU A 57 -7.83 -0.70 -23.74
N LEU A 58 -7.59 -0.71 -22.42
CA LEU A 58 -6.83 -1.76 -21.78
C LEU A 58 -7.71 -3.00 -21.52
N SER A 59 -7.14 -4.18 -21.77
CA SER A 59 -7.67 -5.42 -21.22
C SER A 59 -7.54 -5.42 -19.70
N LEU A 60 -8.38 -6.21 -19.01
CA LEU A 60 -8.26 -6.41 -17.56
C LEU A 60 -6.87 -6.92 -17.15
N GLU A 61 -6.25 -7.76 -17.97
CA GLU A 61 -4.88 -8.26 -17.75
C GLU A 61 -3.83 -7.15 -17.81
N LYS A 62 -3.93 -6.21 -18.76
CA LYS A 62 -2.99 -5.08 -18.79
C LYS A 62 -3.24 -4.10 -17.65
N LEU A 63 -4.51 -3.90 -17.28
CA LEU A 63 -4.87 -3.03 -16.17
C LEU A 63 -4.37 -3.58 -14.83
N SER A 64 -4.38 -4.90 -14.62
CA SER A 64 -3.92 -5.52 -13.38
C SER A 64 -2.44 -5.24 -13.07
N ASN A 65 -1.61 -4.97 -14.09
CA ASN A 65 -0.22 -4.54 -13.90
C ASN A 65 -0.09 -3.19 -13.16
N PHE A 66 -1.14 -2.38 -13.11
CA PHE A 66 -1.14 -1.09 -12.44
C PHE A 66 -1.88 -1.10 -11.11
N VAL A 67 -2.62 -2.17 -10.82
CA VAL A 67 -3.46 -2.32 -9.63
C VAL A 67 -2.74 -3.20 -8.62
N ILE A 68 -2.78 -2.85 -7.34
CA ILE A 68 -2.18 -3.69 -6.30
C ILE A 68 -2.88 -5.06 -6.31
N PRO A 69 -2.13 -6.17 -6.53
CA PRO A 69 -2.72 -7.50 -6.59
C PRO A 69 -3.47 -7.85 -5.29
N SER A 70 -4.57 -8.60 -5.39
CA SER A 70 -5.37 -8.99 -4.21
C SER A 70 -4.53 -9.70 -3.15
N ALA A 71 -3.65 -10.61 -3.57
CA ALA A 71 -2.73 -11.29 -2.66
C ALA A 71 -1.83 -10.30 -1.89
N VAL A 72 -1.35 -9.24 -2.55
CA VAL A 72 -0.56 -8.18 -1.87
C VAL A 72 -1.44 -7.42 -0.88
N VAL A 73 -2.70 -7.14 -1.21
CA VAL A 73 -3.67 -6.52 -0.29
C VAL A 73 -3.91 -7.39 0.95
N GLU A 74 -4.09 -8.70 0.77
CA GLU A 74 -4.27 -9.66 1.86
C GLU A 74 -3.04 -9.72 2.78
N VAL A 75 -1.84 -9.71 2.20
CA VAL A 75 -0.59 -9.59 2.98
C VAL A 75 -0.57 -8.28 3.76
N ILE A 76 -0.85 -7.13 3.12
CA ILE A 76 -0.88 -5.83 3.80
C ILE A 76 -1.85 -5.86 4.99
N THR A 77 -3.01 -6.51 4.86
CA THR A 77 -3.95 -6.69 5.98
C THR A 77 -3.29 -7.45 7.15
N GLY A 78 -2.65 -8.59 6.88
CA GLY A 78 -1.96 -9.38 7.92
C GLY A 78 -0.85 -8.59 8.61
N GLU A 79 -0.05 -7.88 7.82
CA GLU A 79 1.01 -7.01 8.33
C GLU A 79 0.46 -5.84 9.16
N LEU A 80 -0.67 -5.24 8.79
CA LEU A 80 -1.27 -4.16 9.58
C LEU A 80 -1.87 -4.65 10.90
N LEU A 81 -2.23 -5.93 11.00
CA LEU A 81 -2.61 -6.57 12.26
C LEU A 81 -1.40 -6.88 13.14
N GLY A 82 -0.21 -7.01 12.54
CA GLY A 82 1.07 -7.17 13.23
C GLY A 82 1.95 -5.92 13.22
N ASP A 83 3.23 -6.12 12.86
CA ASP A 83 4.32 -5.12 12.89
C ASP A 83 4.18 -3.94 11.90
N GLY A 84 3.36 -4.08 10.86
CA GLY A 84 3.20 -3.07 9.81
C GLY A 84 2.42 -1.85 10.27
N HIS A 85 2.82 -0.65 9.83
CA HIS A 85 2.05 0.57 10.07
C HIS A 85 2.04 1.51 8.85
N ILE A 86 1.05 2.41 8.79
CA ILE A 86 0.95 3.38 7.70
C ILE A 86 1.46 4.73 8.17
N SER A 87 2.51 5.22 7.51
CA SER A 87 3.04 6.56 7.69
C SER A 87 2.35 7.52 6.74
N TYR A 88 1.37 8.26 7.27
CA TYR A 88 0.59 9.27 6.55
C TYR A 88 0.19 10.41 7.48
N ASN A 89 0.13 11.63 6.94
CA ASN A 89 -0.38 12.79 7.65
C ASN A 89 -1.54 13.40 6.85
N PRO A 90 -2.79 13.17 7.26
CA PRO A 90 -3.98 13.73 6.60
C PRO A 90 -3.98 15.26 6.53
N ASN A 91 -3.29 15.95 7.45
CA ASN A 91 -3.15 17.42 7.44
C ASN A 91 -2.14 17.92 6.40
N LYS A 92 -1.36 17.02 5.79
CA LYS A 92 -0.43 17.30 4.68
C LYS A 92 -0.76 16.39 3.48
N PRO A 93 -1.96 16.53 2.87
CA PRO A 93 -2.48 15.58 1.88
C PRO A 93 -1.69 15.54 0.57
N ASN A 94 -0.76 16.48 0.36
CA ASN A 94 0.12 16.52 -0.81
C ASN A 94 1.15 15.37 -0.81
N ILE A 95 1.31 14.65 0.30
CA ILE A 95 2.23 13.52 0.43
C ILE A 95 1.43 12.26 0.73
N ASN A 96 1.41 11.31 -0.21
CA ASN A 96 0.71 10.05 -0.02
C ASN A 96 1.30 9.20 1.11
N GLY A 97 0.46 8.37 1.72
CA GLY A 97 0.87 7.39 2.71
C GLY A 97 1.83 6.33 2.15
N ARG A 98 2.56 5.67 3.04
CA ARG A 98 3.34 4.46 2.76
C ARG A 98 3.21 3.47 3.90
N LEU A 99 3.36 2.19 3.59
CA LEU A 99 3.47 1.12 4.57
C LEU A 99 4.92 1.05 5.03
N GLU A 100 5.14 0.98 6.34
CA GLU A 100 6.44 0.93 6.98
C GLU A 100 6.53 -0.23 7.95
N PHE A 101 7.74 -0.75 8.08
CA PHE A 101 8.08 -1.91 8.88
C PHE A 101 9.39 -1.69 9.62
N THR A 102 9.47 -2.19 10.84
CA THR A 102 10.74 -2.29 11.58
C THR A 102 10.80 -3.66 12.22
N PHE A 103 11.79 -4.46 11.86
CA PHE A 103 11.95 -5.82 12.33
C PHE A 103 13.28 -6.02 13.01
N SER A 104 13.36 -7.02 13.89
CA SER A 104 14.62 -7.46 14.50
C SER A 104 15.60 -7.98 13.44
N SER A 105 16.90 -7.73 13.62
CA SER A 105 17.93 -8.27 12.74
C SER A 105 17.98 -9.81 12.72
N LYS A 106 17.43 -10.47 13.74
CA LYS A 106 17.32 -11.94 13.81
C LYS A 106 16.50 -12.56 12.67
N ILE A 107 15.60 -11.80 12.07
CA ILE A 107 14.70 -12.26 11.01
C ILE A 107 14.98 -11.57 9.66
N LEU A 108 16.20 -11.07 9.44
CA LEU A 108 16.56 -10.34 8.21
C LEU A 108 16.17 -11.09 6.92
N HIS A 109 16.34 -12.41 6.87
CA HIS A 109 15.93 -13.23 5.73
C HIS A 109 14.42 -13.10 5.41
N TYR A 110 13.58 -13.04 6.45
CA TYR A 110 12.15 -12.81 6.30
C TYR A 110 11.87 -11.37 5.85
N VAL A 111 12.58 -10.38 6.40
CA VAL A 111 12.47 -8.97 6.00
C VAL A 111 12.79 -8.80 4.50
N GLU A 112 13.84 -9.45 4.02
CA GLU A 112 14.23 -9.45 2.61
C GLU A 112 13.21 -10.16 1.73
N TYR A 113 12.70 -11.32 2.16
CA TYR A 113 11.64 -12.06 1.47
C TYR A 113 10.36 -11.21 1.34
N LEU A 114 9.90 -10.64 2.45
CA LEU A 114 8.71 -9.81 2.50
C LEU A 114 8.87 -8.59 1.58
N LYS A 115 10.00 -7.89 1.64
CA LYS A 115 10.24 -6.69 0.82
C LYS A 115 10.41 -7.00 -0.67
N LEU A 116 11.30 -7.94 -1.00
CA LEU A 116 11.81 -8.14 -2.36
C LEU A 116 11.03 -9.18 -3.17
N LYS A 117 10.19 -9.99 -2.51
CA LYS A 117 9.35 -11.00 -3.18
C LYS A 117 7.88 -10.71 -2.97
N VAL A 118 7.41 -10.71 -1.72
CA VAL A 118 5.97 -10.64 -1.42
C VAL A 118 5.39 -9.26 -1.74
N LEU A 119 6.07 -8.20 -1.29
CA LEU A 119 5.63 -6.80 -1.47
C LEU A 119 6.37 -6.09 -2.61
N ALA A 120 7.02 -6.84 -3.51
CA ALA A 120 7.84 -6.28 -4.59
C ALA A 120 7.07 -5.29 -5.48
N PHE A 121 5.76 -5.53 -5.68
CA PHE A 121 4.87 -4.65 -6.45
C PHE A 121 4.84 -3.21 -5.89
N ILE A 122 4.79 -3.09 -4.57
CA ILE A 122 4.66 -1.81 -3.86
C ILE A 122 5.99 -1.27 -3.34
N CYS A 123 7.06 -2.07 -3.33
CA CYS A 123 8.37 -1.71 -2.79
C CYS A 123 9.38 -1.31 -3.88
N THR A 124 10.49 -0.71 -3.44
CA THR A 124 11.70 -0.56 -4.27
C THR A 124 12.56 -1.81 -4.15
N THR A 125 13.46 -2.02 -5.12
CA THR A 125 14.38 -3.16 -5.17
C THR A 125 15.60 -3.02 -4.28
N SER A 126 15.74 -1.90 -3.55
CA SER A 126 16.84 -1.71 -2.60
C SER A 126 16.73 -2.68 -1.42
N PRO A 127 17.85 -3.08 -0.79
CA PRO A 127 17.82 -3.86 0.46
C PRO A 127 17.09 -3.14 1.60
N PRO A 128 16.60 -3.85 2.63
CA PRO A 128 16.16 -3.23 3.88
C PRO A 128 17.26 -2.35 4.47
N THR A 129 16.89 -1.20 5.03
CA THR A 129 17.84 -0.25 5.61
C THR A 129 18.21 -0.70 7.03
N PRO A 130 19.50 -0.86 7.36
CA PRO A 130 19.93 -1.08 8.73
C PRO A 130 19.47 0.06 9.64
N TRP A 131 18.92 -0.28 10.79
CA TRP A 131 18.55 0.69 11.81
C TRP A 131 19.51 0.57 12.98
N ASP A 132 20.50 1.47 13.00
CA ASP A 132 21.56 1.47 14.01
C ASP A 132 21.09 2.16 15.28
N ASN A 133 21.08 1.40 16.37
CA ASN A 133 21.05 1.98 17.70
C ASN A 133 22.46 2.48 18.04
N LYS A 134 22.58 3.76 18.40
CA LYS A 134 23.88 4.41 18.69
C LYS A 134 24.69 3.56 19.68
N GLY A 135 25.90 3.16 19.29
CA GLY A 135 26.86 2.45 20.15
C GLY A 135 26.96 0.94 19.93
N VAL A 136 26.28 0.37 18.93
CA VAL A 136 26.43 -1.05 18.54
C VAL A 136 27.17 -1.15 17.20
N THR A 137 28.08 -2.11 17.07
CA THR A 137 28.84 -2.38 15.83
C THR A 137 28.00 -3.02 14.73
N GLU A 138 26.90 -3.69 15.09
CA GLU A 138 26.01 -4.39 14.17
C GLU A 138 24.56 -3.90 14.31
N PRO A 139 23.79 -3.86 13.20
CA PRO A 139 22.39 -3.45 13.24
C PRO A 139 21.54 -4.39 14.09
N THR A 140 20.80 -3.82 15.05
CA THR A 140 19.85 -4.59 15.87
C THR A 140 18.48 -4.73 15.20
N GLN A 141 18.20 -3.88 14.22
CA GLN A 141 16.92 -3.81 13.52
C GLN A 141 17.13 -3.45 12.06
N TYR A 142 16.14 -3.76 11.23
CA TYR A 142 16.06 -3.35 9.84
C TYR A 142 14.71 -2.71 9.58
N TRP A 143 14.74 -1.63 8.82
CA TRP A 143 13.58 -0.87 8.40
C TRP A 143 13.40 -0.96 6.88
N PHE A 144 12.16 -1.02 6.42
CA PHE A 144 11.85 -0.71 5.03
C PHE A 144 10.45 -0.10 4.90
N SER A 145 10.19 0.49 3.74
CA SER A 145 8.87 0.98 3.39
C SER A 145 8.48 0.64 1.97
N SER A 146 7.18 0.68 1.70
CA SER A 146 6.66 0.75 0.35
C SER A 146 6.90 2.14 -0.29
N LYS A 147 6.62 2.23 -1.58
CA LYS A 147 6.45 3.51 -2.31
C LYS A 147 5.27 4.26 -1.70
N ARG A 148 5.30 5.60 -1.78
CA ARG A 148 4.16 6.44 -1.35
C ARG A 148 3.01 6.36 -2.35
N LEU A 149 1.91 5.69 -2.01
CA LEU A 149 0.78 5.43 -2.91
C LEU A 149 -0.54 6.00 -2.33
N PRO A 150 -1.44 6.58 -3.14
CA PRO A 150 -2.77 7.02 -2.73
C PRO A 150 -3.59 5.91 -2.07
N TYR A 151 -3.32 4.66 -2.45
CA TYR A 151 -3.87 3.48 -1.80
C TYR A 151 -3.61 3.51 -0.28
N PHE A 152 -2.39 3.78 0.17
CA PHE A 152 -2.07 3.83 1.61
C PHE A 152 -2.70 5.05 2.30
N SER A 153 -2.86 6.17 1.62
CA SER A 153 -3.62 7.31 2.15
C SER A 153 -5.08 6.93 2.41
N SER A 154 -5.68 6.18 1.49
CA SER A 154 -7.06 5.68 1.60
C SER A 154 -7.17 4.60 2.68
N LEU A 155 -6.21 3.68 2.72
CA LEU A 155 -6.14 2.61 3.71
C LEU A 155 -5.93 3.16 5.12
N HIS A 156 -5.16 4.24 5.28
CA HIS A 156 -5.00 4.92 6.57
C HIS A 156 -6.35 5.41 7.11
N ASN A 157 -7.24 5.94 6.27
CA ASN A 157 -8.57 6.38 6.72
C ASN A 157 -9.46 5.23 7.23
N LEU A 158 -9.18 4.00 6.81
CA LEU A 158 -9.89 2.80 7.28
C LEU A 158 -9.29 2.26 8.59
N TRP A 159 -7.97 2.33 8.72
CA TRP A 159 -7.22 1.70 9.81
C TRP A 159 -6.80 2.64 10.93
N TYR A 160 -7.00 3.95 10.80
CA TYR A 160 -6.55 4.92 11.81
C TYR A 160 -7.63 5.96 12.09
N LYS A 161 -7.82 6.27 13.37
CA LYS A 161 -8.69 7.36 13.83
C LYS A 161 -7.88 8.44 14.53
N GLN A 162 -8.23 9.69 14.28
CA GLN A 162 -7.65 10.80 15.02
C GLN A 162 -8.24 10.85 16.42
N ILE A 163 -7.38 10.74 17.44
CA ILE A 163 -7.73 10.87 18.85
C ILE A 163 -6.77 11.90 19.45
N GLY A 164 -7.29 13.11 19.70
CA GLY A 164 -6.47 14.27 20.01
C GLY A 164 -5.52 14.61 18.85
N ASP A 165 -4.23 14.73 19.18
CA ASP A 165 -3.18 15.08 18.21
C ASP A 165 -2.52 13.87 17.54
N LYS A 166 -3.04 12.66 17.78
CA LYS A 166 -2.46 11.40 17.29
C LYS A 166 -3.44 10.62 16.44
N PHE A 167 -2.90 9.88 15.47
CA PHE A 167 -3.62 8.85 14.75
C PHE A 167 -3.36 7.52 15.43
N ILE A 168 -4.43 6.88 15.89
CA ILE A 168 -4.38 5.59 16.59
C ILE A 168 -4.91 4.52 15.64
N LYS A 169 -4.17 3.41 15.52
CA LYS A 169 -4.58 2.26 14.70
C LYS A 169 -5.84 1.64 15.31
N VAL A 170 -6.81 1.32 14.47
CA VAL A 170 -8.09 0.69 14.83
C VAL A 170 -8.41 -0.44 13.88
N LEU A 171 -9.24 -1.38 14.31
CA LEU A 171 -9.78 -2.38 13.40
C LEU A 171 -10.85 -1.75 12.50
N PRO A 172 -10.78 -1.98 11.17
CA PRO A 172 -11.81 -1.51 10.26
C PRO A 172 -13.12 -2.31 10.47
N PHE A 173 -14.26 -1.68 10.21
CA PHE A 173 -15.58 -2.30 10.44
C PHE A 173 -15.81 -3.59 9.62
N ASN A 174 -15.10 -3.72 8.50
CA ASN A 174 -15.18 -4.86 7.60
C ASN A 174 -14.07 -5.90 7.84
N ILE A 175 -13.46 -5.93 9.03
CA ILE A 175 -12.31 -6.81 9.33
C ILE A 175 -12.58 -8.28 9.04
N GLU A 176 -13.80 -8.77 9.28
CA GLU A 176 -14.21 -10.15 8.97
C GLU A 176 -13.97 -10.50 7.49
N MET A 177 -14.27 -9.56 6.58
CA MET A 177 -14.06 -9.75 5.14
C MET A 177 -12.60 -9.64 4.72
N LEU A 178 -11.74 -9.03 5.56
CA LEU A 178 -10.33 -8.85 5.27
C LEU A 178 -9.47 -10.02 5.78
N LEU A 179 -9.97 -10.81 6.74
CA LEU A 179 -9.29 -11.96 7.34
C LEU A 179 -9.30 -13.21 6.42
N THR A 180 -8.54 -13.15 5.33
CA THR A 180 -8.28 -14.31 4.47
C THR A 180 -7.22 -15.24 5.08
N PRO A 181 -7.12 -16.52 4.64
CA PRO A 181 -6.04 -17.41 5.08
C PRO A 181 -4.63 -16.81 4.92
N LEU A 182 -4.40 -16.06 3.83
CA LEU A 182 -3.12 -15.39 3.59
C LEU A 182 -2.87 -14.25 4.57
N SER A 183 -3.88 -13.43 4.85
CA SER A 183 -3.76 -12.37 5.87
C SER A 183 -3.49 -12.93 7.27
N ILE A 184 -4.16 -14.04 7.64
CA ILE A 184 -3.96 -14.72 8.92
C ILE A 184 -2.55 -15.30 9.01
N ALA A 185 -2.04 -15.91 7.94
CA ALA A 185 -0.68 -16.43 7.90
C ALA A 185 0.35 -15.31 8.15
N HIS A 186 0.19 -14.15 7.52
CA HIS A 186 1.09 -13.01 7.75
C HIS A 186 0.94 -12.41 9.16
N TRP A 187 -0.28 -12.35 9.68
CA TRP A 187 -0.49 -11.92 11.06
C TRP A 187 0.21 -12.86 12.07
N ILE A 188 0.12 -14.17 11.86
CA ILE A 188 0.85 -15.17 12.66
C ILE A 188 2.36 -14.99 12.54
N MET A 189 2.88 -14.70 11.35
CA MET A 189 4.33 -14.53 11.14
C MET A 189 4.89 -13.27 11.81
N GLY A 190 4.10 -12.20 11.92
CA GLY A 190 4.49 -10.98 12.63
C GLY A 190 4.31 -11.07 14.14
N ASP A 191 3.05 -11.25 14.57
CA ASP A 191 2.63 -11.12 15.98
C ASP A 191 2.11 -12.43 16.59
N GLY A 192 2.32 -13.56 15.92
CA GLY A 192 1.95 -14.88 16.41
C GLY A 192 3.08 -15.58 17.18
N TYR A 193 2.69 -16.36 18.18
CA TYR A 193 3.62 -17.28 18.85
C TYR A 193 2.90 -18.55 19.32
N PHE A 194 3.67 -19.63 19.45
CA PHE A 194 3.18 -20.91 19.96
C PHE A 194 3.57 -21.07 21.43
N SER A 195 2.61 -21.44 22.26
CA SER A 195 2.78 -21.72 23.69
C SER A 195 1.85 -22.85 24.05
N ASP A 196 2.39 -23.94 24.61
CA ASP A 196 1.60 -25.07 25.14
C ASP A 196 0.63 -25.68 24.11
N GLY A 197 1.11 -25.88 22.88
CA GLY A 197 0.31 -26.41 21.77
C GLY A 197 -0.77 -25.45 21.24
N THR A 198 -0.79 -24.21 21.71
CA THR A 198 -1.77 -23.18 21.33
C THR A 198 -1.08 -22.06 20.55
N LEU A 199 -1.67 -21.67 19.43
CA LEU A 199 -1.33 -20.45 18.73
C LEU A 199 -1.93 -19.25 19.47
N LYS A 200 -1.11 -18.29 19.83
CA LYS A 200 -1.51 -17.03 20.46
C LYS A 200 -1.14 -15.87 19.51
N LEU A 201 -2.03 -14.89 19.42
CA LEU A 201 -1.83 -13.66 18.64
C LEU A 201 -1.72 -12.48 19.59
N CYS A 202 -0.61 -11.77 19.54
CA CYS A 202 -0.40 -10.54 20.30
C CYS A 202 -1.31 -9.44 19.74
N THR A 203 -2.38 -9.11 20.47
CA THR A 203 -3.38 -8.11 20.06
C THR A 203 -3.38 -6.88 20.96
N ASP A 204 -2.37 -6.75 21.82
CA ASP A 204 -2.29 -5.72 22.86
C ASP A 204 -2.27 -4.29 22.30
N ASN A 205 -1.97 -4.14 21.01
CA ASN A 205 -2.03 -2.88 20.27
C ASN A 205 -3.45 -2.41 19.90
N PHE A 206 -4.48 -3.25 20.12
CA PHE A 206 -5.89 -2.95 19.82
C PHE A 206 -6.73 -2.85 21.10
N THR A 207 -7.76 -2.01 21.07
CA THR A 207 -8.73 -1.88 22.17
C THR A 207 -9.77 -3.00 22.11
N LYS A 208 -10.24 -3.43 23.30
CA LYS A 208 -11.34 -4.40 23.45
C LYS A 208 -12.68 -3.85 22.97
#